data_AF-A0A7V3U3B8-F1
#
_entry.id   AF-A0A7V3U3B8-F1
#
_cell.length_a   1.000
_cell.length_b   1.000
_cell.length_c   1.000
_cell.angle_alpha   90.00
_cell.angle_beta   90.00
_cell.angle_gamma   90.00
#
_symmetry.space_group_name_H-M   'P 1'
#
loop_
_entity.id
_entity.type
_entity.pdbx_description
1 polymer ?
#
loop_
_entity_poly.entity_id
_entity_poly.type
_entity_poly.pdbx_seq_one_letter_code
_entity_poly.pdbx_strand_id
1 'polypeptide(L)'
;MKRFALLLLLPLLLANCSKTYSWKQRFVVLVNTPSGLVSGAAISEVKIRLVSDFFKGDIGGAKSSFHGEAAVVKLPNGRYLFALLDGAASWVVNDLYDQGVEGGVPELSKAFKAMDAPLTLSPKYYPLLVTFGDVSDPASVMRVDPADLAATFGAGYALREITLEVT
;
A
#
# COMPACT_ATOMS: atom_id res chain seq x y z
N MET A 1 18.64 -45.35 43.44
CA MET A 1 17.34 -45.66 42.81
C MET A 1 16.51 -44.37 42.78
N LYS A 2 16.71 -43.51 41.76
CA LYS A 2 15.77 -43.22 40.67
C LYS A 2 14.33 -42.94 41.13
N ARG A 3 13.91 -41.67 41.07
CA ARG A 3 12.62 -41.14 40.56
C ARG A 3 12.67 -39.60 40.68
N PHE A 4 13.33 -38.99 39.72
CA PHE A 4 12.71 -38.28 38.59
C PHE A 4 12.32 -36.85 38.96
N ALA A 5 13.27 -35.95 38.66
CA ALA A 5 12.99 -34.57 38.35
C ALA A 5 11.87 -34.51 37.30
N LEU A 6 10.72 -33.96 37.69
CA LEU A 6 9.67 -33.52 36.77
C LEU A 6 9.67 -31.99 36.86
N LEU A 7 10.66 -31.36 36.23
CA LEU A 7 10.46 -30.64 34.97
C LEU A 7 9.52 -29.42 35.13
N LEU A 8 10.12 -28.36 35.68
CA LEU A 8 9.97 -26.98 35.21
C LEU A 8 9.95 -26.94 33.68
N LEU A 9 8.79 -27.04 33.04
CA LEU A 9 8.67 -26.88 31.58
C LEU A 9 7.25 -26.53 31.11
N LEU A 10 6.56 -25.66 31.85
CA LEU A 10 5.26 -25.12 31.41
C LEU A 10 5.22 -23.59 31.54
N PRO A 11 6.03 -22.86 30.72
CA PRO A 11 5.44 -21.69 30.06
C PRO A 11 5.92 -21.55 28.60
N LEU A 12 6.10 -22.64 27.84
CA LEU A 12 6.53 -22.59 26.44
C LEU A 12 5.42 -22.94 25.43
N LEU A 13 4.15 -22.78 25.80
CA LEU A 13 3.00 -23.03 24.92
C LEU A 13 2.05 -21.82 24.80
N LEU A 14 2.52 -20.61 25.10
CA LEU A 14 1.90 -19.41 24.53
C LEU A 14 2.48 -19.19 23.13
N ALA A 15 2.26 -20.17 22.25
CA ALA A 15 2.38 -19.95 20.82
C ALA A 15 1.28 -18.94 20.45
N ASN A 16 1.65 -17.66 20.45
CA ASN A 16 0.78 -16.59 19.98
C ASN A 16 0.36 -16.92 18.54
N CYS A 17 -0.89 -17.37 18.37
CA CYS A 17 -1.41 -17.83 17.09
C CYS A 17 -1.73 -16.61 16.21
N SER A 18 -0.69 -15.99 15.64
CA SER A 18 -0.89 -14.86 14.73
C SER A 18 -1.23 -15.37 13.33
N LYS A 19 -2.39 -14.97 12.79
CA LYS A 19 -2.75 -15.25 11.38
C LYS A 19 -2.09 -14.22 10.47
N THR A 20 -1.44 -14.66 9.40
CA THR A 20 -0.81 -13.76 8.42
C THR A 20 -1.53 -13.85 7.08
N TYR A 21 -1.89 -12.70 6.53
CA TYR A 21 -2.45 -12.54 5.20
C TYR A 21 -1.42 -11.83 4.32
N SER A 22 -1.20 -12.32 3.11
CA SER A 22 -0.26 -11.73 2.18
C SER A 22 -0.77 -11.79 0.75
N TRP A 23 -0.42 -10.78 -0.03
CA TRP A 23 -0.60 -10.75 -1.48
C TRP A 23 0.46 -9.85 -2.11
N LYS A 24 0.70 -10.06 -3.41
CA LYS A 24 1.41 -9.11 -4.26
C LYS A 24 0.38 -8.31 -5.04
N GLN A 25 0.68 -7.06 -5.28
CA GLN A 25 -0.19 -6.18 -6.03
C GLN A 25 0.62 -5.30 -6.96
N ARG A 26 0.04 -5.04 -8.13
CA ARG A 26 0.51 -4.06 -9.10
C ARG A 26 -0.22 -2.75 -8.87
N PHE A 27 0.57 -1.69 -8.76
CA PHE A 27 0.13 -0.32 -8.59
C PHE A 27 0.43 0.46 -9.87
N VAL A 28 -0.57 1.14 -10.44
CA VAL A 28 -0.44 1.89 -11.69
C VAL A 28 -0.88 3.33 -11.47
N VAL A 29 -0.07 4.28 -11.96
CA VAL A 29 -0.38 5.71 -11.98
C VAL A 29 -0.57 6.14 -13.42
N LEU A 30 -1.70 6.76 -13.72
CA LEU A 30 -2.02 7.30 -15.03
C LEU A 30 -2.03 8.83 -14.98
N VAL A 31 -1.33 9.47 -15.91
CA VAL A 31 -1.21 10.93 -15.98
C VAL A 31 -1.56 11.42 -17.38
N ASN A 32 -2.55 12.31 -17.46
CA ASN A 32 -2.81 13.06 -18.68
C ASN A 32 -1.71 14.10 -18.87
N THR A 33 -1.20 14.21 -20.10
CA THR A 33 -0.23 15.24 -20.51
C THR A 33 -0.69 15.89 -21.81
N PRO A 34 -0.15 17.07 -22.18
CA PRO A 34 -0.46 17.68 -23.48
C PRO A 34 -0.17 16.78 -24.69
N SER A 35 0.77 15.83 -24.55
CA SER A 35 1.12 14.86 -25.60
C SER A 35 0.35 13.54 -25.52
N GLY A 36 -0.57 13.38 -24.56
CA GLY A 36 -1.35 12.16 -24.36
C GLY A 36 -1.18 11.53 -22.99
N LEU A 37 -1.81 10.37 -22.79
CA LEU A 37 -1.77 9.62 -21.54
C LEU A 37 -0.41 8.90 -21.39
N VAL A 38 0.21 9.05 -20.22
CA VAL A 38 1.42 8.30 -19.84
C VAL A 38 1.18 7.56 -18.53
N SER A 39 1.97 6.51 -18.28
CA SER A 39 1.81 5.67 -17.10
C SER A 39 3.13 5.30 -16.45
N GLY A 40 3.06 4.96 -15.17
CA GLY A 40 4.11 4.35 -14.38
C GLY A 40 3.53 3.26 -13.49
N ALA A 41 4.30 2.22 -13.19
CA ALA A 41 3.81 1.13 -12.36
C ALA A 41 4.90 0.59 -11.43
N ALA A 42 4.47 0.01 -10.31
CA ALA A 42 5.33 -0.70 -9.37
C ALA A 42 4.62 -1.96 -8.86
N ILE A 43 5.40 -2.96 -8.46
CA ILE A 43 4.88 -4.14 -7.76
C ILE A 43 5.22 -4.01 -6.28
N SER A 44 4.29 -4.39 -5.44
CA SER A 44 4.49 -4.40 -3.99
C SER A 44 3.91 -5.65 -3.34
N GLU A 45 4.46 -6.02 -2.19
CA GLU A 45 3.96 -7.08 -1.34
C GLU A 45 3.33 -6.46 -0.09
N VAL A 46 2.08 -6.83 0.17
CA VAL A 46 1.37 -6.52 1.40
C VAL A 46 1.38 -7.75 2.30
N LYS A 47 1.68 -7.54 3.58
CA LYS A 47 1.62 -8.55 4.64
C LYS A 47 0.91 -7.97 5.85
N ILE A 48 -0.17 -8.61 6.28
CA ILE A 48 -0.94 -8.21 7.46
C ILE A 48 -0.94 -9.37 8.46
N ARG A 49 -0.40 -9.14 9.65
CA ARG A 49 -0.41 -10.09 10.77
C ARG A 49 -1.47 -9.67 11.77
N LEU A 50 -2.48 -10.51 11.96
CA LEU A 50 -3.44 -10.39 13.05
C LEU A 50 -2.77 -10.91 14.34
N VAL A 51 -2.76 -10.10 15.39
CA VAL A 51 -2.27 -10.47 16.72
C VAL A 51 -3.45 -10.47 17.69
N SER A 52 -3.70 -11.61 18.33
CA SER A 52 -4.67 -11.71 19.42
C SER A 52 -3.93 -11.67 20.76
N ASP A 53 -4.16 -10.61 21.54
CA ASP A 53 -3.68 -10.56 22.93
C ASP A 53 -4.71 -11.21 23.84
N PHE A 54 -4.64 -12.54 23.94
CA PHE A 54 -5.55 -13.38 24.74
C PHE A 54 -5.67 -12.95 26.22
N PHE A 55 -4.70 -12.20 26.76
CA PHE A 55 -4.64 -11.79 28.16
C PHE A 55 -5.22 -10.40 28.47
N LYS A 56 -5.72 -9.64 27.48
CA LYS A 56 -6.08 -8.21 27.68
C LYS A 56 -7.54 -7.83 27.43
N GLY A 57 -8.49 -8.76 27.41
CA GLY A 57 -9.90 -8.41 27.21
C GLY A 57 -10.12 -7.74 25.85
N ASP A 58 -9.86 -8.54 24.82
CA ASP A 58 -9.99 -8.32 23.37
C ASP A 58 -10.23 -6.89 22.84
N ILE A 59 -9.13 -6.23 22.48
CA ILE A 59 -9.07 -5.34 21.31
C ILE A 59 -7.93 -5.89 20.45
N GLY A 60 -8.22 -6.89 19.62
CA GLY A 60 -7.25 -7.49 18.69
C GLY A 60 -6.55 -6.43 17.83
N GLY A 61 -5.25 -6.61 17.59
CA GLY A 61 -4.44 -5.69 16.79
C GLY A 61 -4.08 -6.28 15.42
N ALA A 62 -3.84 -5.43 14.44
CA ALA A 62 -3.24 -5.82 13.17
C ALA A 62 -1.88 -5.11 13.02
N LYS A 63 -0.84 -5.86 12.67
CA LYS A 63 0.44 -5.31 12.22
C LYS A 63 0.54 -5.48 10.72
N SER A 64 0.53 -4.38 9.98
CA SER A 64 0.79 -4.36 8.54
C SER A 64 2.26 -4.08 8.25
N SER A 65 2.81 -4.80 7.28
CA SER A 65 4.10 -4.49 6.67
C SER A 65 3.93 -4.44 5.16
N PHE A 66 4.65 -3.53 4.53
CA PHE A 66 4.63 -3.29 3.10
C PHE A 66 6.05 -3.34 2.54
N HIS A 67 6.23 -4.00 1.40
CA HIS A 67 7.52 -4.06 0.71
C HIS A 67 7.35 -3.74 -0.77
N GLY A 68 7.93 -2.64 -1.22
CA GLY A 68 7.86 -2.15 -2.60
C GLY A 68 8.60 -0.84 -2.76
N GLU A 69 8.90 -0.47 -4.00
CA GLU A 69 9.53 0.81 -4.37
C GLU A 69 8.48 1.83 -4.83
N ALA A 70 8.87 3.07 -5.13
CA ALA A 70 7.95 4.05 -5.70
C ALA A 70 7.56 3.68 -7.14
N ALA A 71 6.32 3.98 -7.54
CA ALA A 71 5.97 3.98 -8.95
C ALA A 71 6.48 5.27 -9.61
N VAL A 72 7.14 5.12 -10.74
CA VAL A 72 7.76 6.23 -11.46
C VAL A 72 7.07 6.42 -12.80
N VAL A 73 6.50 7.61 -13.02
CA VAL A 73 5.93 8.03 -14.29
C VAL A 73 6.95 8.93 -14.99
N LYS A 74 7.43 8.52 -16.16
CA LYS A 74 8.24 9.39 -17.01
C LYS A 74 7.30 10.35 -17.74
N LEU A 75 7.44 11.64 -17.46
CA LEU A 75 6.69 12.70 -18.11
C LEU A 75 7.45 13.18 -19.37
N PRO A 76 6.77 13.90 -20.27
CA PRO A 76 7.43 14.63 -21.35
C PRO A 76 8.52 15.58 -20.81
N ASN A 77 9.47 15.93 -21.69
CA ASN A 77 10.58 16.84 -21.38
C ASN A 77 11.57 16.33 -20.31
N GLY A 78 11.62 15.00 -20.07
CA GLY A 78 12.59 14.40 -19.16
C GLY A 78 12.28 14.61 -17.67
N ARG A 79 11.06 15.03 -17.33
CA ARG A 79 10.59 15.11 -15.94
C ARG A 79 10.00 13.80 -15.47
N TYR A 80 9.84 13.67 -14.17
CA TYR A 80 9.35 12.44 -13.53
C TYR A 80 8.34 12.78 -12.43
N LEU A 81 7.33 11.94 -12.28
CA LEU A 81 6.44 11.93 -11.12
C LEU A 81 6.65 10.62 -10.38
N PHE A 82 6.92 10.71 -9.08
CA PHE A 82 7.12 9.57 -8.21
C PHE A 82 5.94 9.46 -7.26
N ALA A 83 5.28 8.31 -7.25
CA ALA A 83 4.26 7.96 -6.27
C ALA A 83 4.88 7.05 -5.21
N LEU A 84 5.08 7.58 -4.01
CA LEU A 84 5.75 6.87 -2.93
C LEU A 84 4.79 5.88 -2.27
N LEU A 85 5.15 4.60 -2.21
CA LEU A 85 4.25 3.55 -1.72
C LEU A 85 4.24 3.37 -0.19
N ASP A 86 4.76 4.33 0.57
CA ASP A 86 4.78 4.23 2.04
C ASP A 86 3.35 4.23 2.60
N GLY A 87 2.96 3.17 3.31
CA GLY A 87 1.61 3.01 3.86
C GLY A 87 0.57 2.39 2.93
N ALA A 88 0.95 1.90 1.73
CA ALA A 88 0.01 1.38 0.73
C ALA A 88 -0.89 0.21 1.19
N ALA A 89 -0.44 -0.57 2.18
CA ALA A 89 -1.28 -1.60 2.79
C ALA A 89 -2.52 -1.03 3.51
N SER A 90 -2.41 0.15 4.12
CA SER A 90 -3.52 0.80 4.82
C SER A 90 -4.52 1.43 3.86
N TRP A 91 -4.06 1.94 2.71
CA TRP A 91 -4.91 2.56 1.69
C TRP A 91 -5.90 1.56 1.09
N VAL A 92 -5.42 0.38 0.67
CA VAL A 92 -6.29 -0.66 0.10
C VAL A 92 -7.35 -1.09 1.08
N VAL A 93 -6.96 -1.37 2.33
CA VAL A 93 -7.88 -1.84 3.37
C VAL A 93 -8.96 -0.79 3.63
N ASN A 94 -8.57 0.47 3.84
CA ASN A 94 -9.52 1.54 4.14
C ASN A 94 -10.42 1.88 2.94
N ASP A 95 -9.88 1.88 1.72
CA ASP A 95 -10.66 2.15 0.50
C ASP A 95 -11.69 1.05 0.24
N LEU A 96 -11.33 -0.22 0.43
CA LEU A 96 -12.28 -1.32 0.34
C LEU A 96 -13.38 -1.24 1.41
N TYR A 97 -13.05 -0.80 2.63
CA TYR A 97 -14.06 -0.54 3.65
C TYR A 97 -15.03 0.57 3.25
N ASP A 98 -14.54 1.69 2.70
CA ASP A 98 -15.42 2.77 2.22
C ASP A 98 -16.28 2.34 1.04
N GLN A 99 -15.80 1.39 0.23
CA GLN A 99 -16.57 0.78 -0.86
C GLN A 99 -17.57 -0.28 -0.36
N GLY A 100 -17.66 -0.50 0.95
CA GLY A 100 -18.68 -1.34 1.58
C GLY A 100 -18.28 -2.82 1.74
N VAL A 101 -17.00 -3.17 1.60
CA VAL A 101 -16.55 -4.53 1.91
C VAL A 101 -16.58 -4.72 3.43
N GLU A 102 -17.48 -5.58 3.89
CA GLU A 102 -17.63 -5.90 5.31
C GLU A 102 -16.66 -7.00 5.77
N GLY A 103 -16.39 -7.05 7.08
CA GLY A 103 -15.58 -8.09 7.72
C GLY A 103 -14.17 -7.65 8.10
N GLY A 104 -13.31 -8.62 8.40
CA GLY A 104 -11.92 -8.37 8.76
C GLY A 104 -10.98 -8.46 7.56
N VAL A 105 -9.68 -8.45 7.86
CA VAL A 105 -8.60 -8.71 6.89
C VAL A 105 -8.81 -9.98 6.04
N PRO A 106 -9.35 -11.11 6.55
CA PRO A 106 -9.60 -12.29 5.72
C PRO A 106 -10.62 -12.03 4.61
N GLU A 107 -11.75 -11.39 4.94
CA GLU A 107 -12.84 -11.08 4.02
C GLU A 107 -12.38 -10.04 2.98
N LEU A 108 -11.68 -8.99 3.42
CA LEU A 108 -11.07 -7.99 2.54
C LEU A 108 -10.07 -8.60 1.58
N SER A 109 -9.16 -9.45 2.07
CA SER A 109 -8.16 -10.10 1.21
C SER A 109 -8.83 -11.00 0.17
N LYS A 110 -9.91 -11.68 0.54
CA LYS A 110 -10.70 -12.49 -0.39
C LYS A 110 -11.42 -11.62 -1.41
N ALA A 111 -12.06 -10.53 -0.99
CA ALA A 111 -12.75 -9.59 -1.87
C ALA A 111 -11.79 -8.99 -2.89
N PHE A 112 -10.64 -8.46 -2.45
CA PHE A 112 -9.65 -7.85 -3.33
C PHE A 112 -9.10 -8.84 -4.37
N LYS A 113 -8.82 -10.09 -3.94
CA LYS A 113 -8.36 -11.17 -4.83
C LYS A 113 -9.40 -11.63 -5.84
N ALA A 114 -10.68 -11.38 -5.58
CA ALA A 114 -11.79 -11.78 -6.43
C ALA A 114 -12.25 -10.66 -7.37
N MET A 115 -11.62 -9.48 -7.35
CA MET A 115 -11.97 -8.39 -8.25
C MET A 115 -11.52 -8.72 -9.68
N ASP A 116 -12.46 -8.61 -10.63
CA ASP A 116 -12.18 -8.81 -12.07
C ASP A 116 -11.57 -7.57 -12.74
N ALA A 117 -11.59 -6.42 -12.04
CA ALA A 117 -11.05 -5.15 -12.51
C ALA A 117 -10.15 -4.52 -11.42
N PRO A 118 -9.15 -3.71 -11.80
CA PRO A 118 -8.33 -2.98 -10.83
C PRO A 118 -9.17 -2.09 -9.91
N LEU A 119 -8.80 -2.04 -8.64
CA LEU A 119 -9.33 -1.10 -7.66
C LEU A 119 -8.81 0.30 -7.98
N THR A 120 -9.69 1.22 -8.39
CA THR A 120 -9.35 2.64 -8.50
C THR A 120 -9.37 3.27 -7.11
N LEU A 121 -8.23 3.80 -6.67
CA LEU A 121 -8.11 4.43 -5.35
C LEU A 121 -8.91 5.72 -5.26
N SER A 122 -9.61 5.91 -4.14
CA SER A 122 -10.18 7.20 -3.78
C SER A 122 -9.08 8.25 -3.54
N PRO A 123 -9.27 9.53 -3.93
CA PRO A 123 -8.25 10.57 -3.76
C PRO A 123 -7.72 10.76 -2.33
N LYS A 124 -8.55 10.47 -1.31
CA LYS A 124 -8.16 10.51 0.11
C LYS A 124 -7.08 9.48 0.50
N TYR A 125 -6.86 8.49 -0.35
CA TYR A 125 -5.85 7.43 -0.17
C TYR A 125 -4.72 7.50 -1.19
N TYR A 126 -4.61 8.60 -1.94
CA TYR A 126 -3.49 8.76 -2.85
C TYR A 126 -2.17 8.86 -2.07
N PRO A 127 -1.10 8.21 -2.59
CA PRO A 127 0.22 8.33 -2.01
C PRO A 127 0.73 9.76 -2.06
N LEU A 128 1.78 10.01 -1.29
CA LEU A 128 2.59 11.20 -1.49
C LEU A 128 3.19 11.17 -2.91
N LEU A 129 2.85 12.19 -3.69
CA LEU A 129 3.42 12.43 -5.01
C LEU A 129 4.56 13.44 -4.90
N VAL A 130 5.70 13.12 -5.51
CA VAL A 130 6.86 14.02 -5.55
C VAL A 130 7.47 14.08 -6.94
N THR A 131 8.21 15.17 -7.18
CA THR A 131 9.06 15.36 -8.35
C THR A 131 10.37 16.03 -7.93
N PHE A 132 11.34 16.09 -8.83
CA PHE A 132 12.56 16.87 -8.64
C PHE A 132 12.51 18.08 -9.57
N GLY A 133 12.83 19.26 -9.04
CA GLY A 133 13.04 20.44 -9.88
C GLY A 133 14.21 20.24 -10.84
N ASP A 134 15.27 19.59 -10.35
CA ASP A 134 16.42 19.10 -11.11
C ASP A 134 16.73 17.66 -10.68
N VAL A 135 16.59 16.71 -11.59
CA VAL A 135 16.82 15.28 -11.31
C VAL A 135 18.27 14.97 -10.93
N SER A 136 19.22 15.85 -11.28
CA SER A 136 20.63 15.74 -10.89
C SER A 136 20.93 16.33 -9.51
N ASP A 137 19.99 17.08 -8.91
CA ASP A 137 20.06 17.59 -7.55
C ASP A 137 18.97 16.95 -6.66
N PRO A 138 19.31 15.96 -5.82
CA PRO A 138 18.34 15.31 -4.95
C PRO A 138 17.72 16.25 -3.89
N ALA A 139 18.35 17.39 -3.59
CA ALA A 139 17.78 18.38 -2.67
C ALA A 139 16.62 19.17 -3.29
N SER A 140 16.43 19.09 -4.62
CA SER A 140 15.36 19.75 -5.35
C SER A 140 14.01 19.02 -5.31
N VAL A 141 13.91 17.95 -4.50
CA VAL A 141 12.67 17.19 -4.34
C VAL A 141 11.55 18.09 -3.79
N MET A 142 10.38 18.02 -4.42
CA MET A 142 9.20 18.76 -4.02
C MET A 142 7.94 17.92 -4.13
N ARG A 143 6.94 18.25 -3.30
CA ARG A 143 5.64 17.60 -3.34
C ARG A 143 4.84 18.09 -4.54
N VAL A 144 4.03 17.20 -5.10
CA VAL A 144 3.07 17.50 -6.16
C VAL A 144 1.67 17.33 -5.59
N ASP A 145 0.81 18.33 -5.77
CA ASP A 145 -0.61 18.21 -5.40
C ASP A 145 -1.32 17.30 -6.40
N PRO A 146 -1.87 16.14 -6.01
CA PRO A 146 -2.60 15.26 -6.92
C PRO A 146 -3.82 15.91 -7.57
N ALA A 147 -4.43 16.94 -6.94
CA ALA A 147 -5.56 17.67 -7.48
C ALA A 147 -5.14 18.78 -8.47
N ASP A 148 -3.86 19.18 -8.48
CA ASP A 148 -3.35 20.24 -9.35
C ASP A 148 -1.89 19.96 -9.80
N LEU A 149 -1.75 18.94 -10.65
CA LEU A 149 -0.46 18.68 -11.30
C LEU A 149 -0.02 19.85 -12.20
N ALA A 150 -0.97 20.65 -12.70
CA ALA A 150 -0.68 21.75 -13.61
C ALA A 150 0.10 22.88 -12.92
N ALA A 151 -0.10 23.09 -11.61
CA ALA A 151 0.71 24.01 -10.83
C ALA A 151 2.21 23.66 -10.84
N THR A 152 2.57 22.38 -10.98
CA THR A 152 3.98 21.92 -11.01
C THR A 152 4.48 21.72 -12.43
N PHE A 153 3.67 21.10 -13.30
CA PHE A 153 4.11 20.66 -14.61
C PHE A 153 3.64 21.55 -15.76
N GLY A 154 2.74 22.50 -15.51
CA GLY A 154 2.15 23.39 -16.51
C GLY A 154 0.80 22.88 -17.04
N ALA A 155 0.16 23.69 -17.89
CA ALA A 155 -1.17 23.40 -18.42
C ALA A 155 -1.24 22.04 -19.15
N GLY A 156 -2.37 21.34 -18.98
CA GLY A 156 -2.65 20.05 -19.62
C GLY A 156 -2.09 18.83 -18.89
N TYR A 157 -1.41 19.02 -17.76
CA TYR A 157 -1.04 17.92 -16.85
C TYR A 157 -2.13 17.69 -15.81
N ALA A 158 -2.58 16.45 -15.66
CA ALA A 158 -3.54 16.06 -14.62
C ALA A 158 -3.36 14.60 -14.24
N LEU A 159 -3.48 14.29 -12.94
CA LEU A 159 -3.57 12.91 -12.48
C LEU A 159 -4.91 12.35 -12.98
N ARG A 160 -4.86 11.24 -13.72
CA ARG A 160 -6.05 10.60 -14.26
C ARG A 160 -6.66 9.68 -13.21
N GLU A 161 -5.86 8.71 -12.75
CA GLU A 161 -6.24 7.76 -11.72
C GLU A 161 -5.01 7.03 -11.19
N ILE A 162 -5.22 6.36 -10.06
CA ILE A 162 -4.27 5.42 -9.48
C ILE A 162 -5.03 4.12 -9.23
N THR A 163 -4.50 3.01 -9.72
CA THR A 163 -5.16 1.71 -9.61
C THR A 163 -4.28 0.65 -8.96
N LEU A 164 -4.95 -0.33 -8.35
CA LEU A 164 -4.36 -1.46 -7.64
C LEU A 164 -5.00 -2.77 -8.08
N GLU A 165 -4.19 -3.76 -8.40
CA GLU A 165 -4.66 -5.10 -8.76
C GLU A 165 -3.78 -6.17 -8.13
N VAL A 166 -4.34 -7.32 -7.75
CA VAL A 166 -3.56 -8.46 -7.26
C VAL A 166 -2.82 -9.11 -8.44
N THR A 167 -1.59 -9.56 -8.20
CA THR A 167 -0.76 -10.31 -9.16
C THR A 167 -0.49 -11.73 -8.71
#